data_AF-A0A9W9PLK5-F1
#
_entry.id   AF-A0A9W9PLK5-F1
#
_cell.length_a   1.000
_cell.length_b   1.000
_cell.length_c   1.000
_cell.angle_alpha   90.00
_cell.angle_beta   90.00
_cell.angle_gamma   90.00
#
_symmetry.space_group_name_H-M   'P 1'
#
loop_
_entity.id
_entity.type
_entity.pdbx_description
1 polymer ?
#
loop_
_entity_poly.entity_id
_entity_poly.type
_entity_poly.pdbx_seq_one_letter_code
_entity_poly.pdbx_strand_id
1 'polypeptide(L)'
;MAMDPTMNKLLKWSVQNSQQQNEDGTTTAPPSASEAARTLTPDMINALMGGPSDADLMKAAMEVLHSDESDLENKMIAFDNFEQLIEGIDNANNLEPLGLWSPLVKLLDHENADMRRYAAWCIGTAVQNNEKAQDKVIVLNAIPKLVKVATTDSNPATRKKAVYAISSSVRNYQPAMNELTSNLPEGYPSDKIDASDMDAIDPLMDKLRAHPVSSA
;
A
#
# COMPACT_ATOMS: atom_id res chain seq x y z
N MET A 1 -5.62 -32.30 12.22
CA MET A 1 -5.56 -31.33 11.12
C MET A 1 -5.95 -32.05 9.84
N ALA A 2 -7.06 -31.66 9.20
CA ALA A 2 -7.43 -32.21 7.90
C ALA A 2 -6.45 -31.67 6.85
N MET A 3 -5.90 -32.54 5.99
CA MET A 3 -5.10 -32.10 4.84
C MET A 3 -5.98 -31.29 3.89
N ASP A 4 -5.46 -30.16 3.42
CA ASP A 4 -6.10 -29.30 2.42
C ASP A 4 -6.50 -30.12 1.17
N PRO A 5 -7.78 -30.08 0.73
CA PRO A 5 -8.26 -30.76 -0.47
C PRO A 5 -7.45 -30.45 -1.73
N THR A 6 -6.89 -29.25 -1.85
CA THR A 6 -6.03 -28.79 -2.94
C THR A 6 -4.66 -29.46 -2.88
N MET A 7 -4.10 -29.61 -1.68
CA MET A 7 -2.84 -30.33 -1.46
C MET A 7 -2.97 -31.81 -1.82
N ASN A 8 -4.13 -32.43 -1.53
CA ASN A 8 -4.42 -33.80 -1.95
C ASN A 8 -4.52 -33.96 -3.47
N LYS A 9 -5.05 -32.96 -4.19
CA LYS A 9 -5.07 -32.96 -5.66
C LYS A 9 -3.66 -32.78 -6.23
N LEU A 10 -2.87 -31.87 -5.67
CA LEU A 10 -1.46 -31.67 -6.01
C LEU A 10 -0.62 -32.94 -5.83
N LEU A 11 -0.78 -33.63 -4.70
CA LEU A 11 -0.07 -34.87 -4.41
C LEU A 11 -0.47 -35.99 -5.38
N LYS A 12 -1.77 -36.14 -5.68
CA LYS A 12 -2.24 -37.13 -6.68
C LYS A 12 -1.67 -36.81 -8.06
N TRP A 13 -1.68 -35.55 -8.43
CA TRP A 13 -1.11 -35.10 -9.69
C TRP A 13 0.41 -35.36 -9.76
N SER A 14 1.18 -35.05 -8.70
CA SER A 14 2.63 -35.25 -8.71
C SER A 14 3.00 -36.74 -8.81
N VAL A 15 2.25 -37.60 -8.13
CA VAL A 15 2.43 -39.07 -8.20
C VAL A 15 2.14 -39.59 -9.60
N GLN A 16 1.07 -39.11 -10.24
CA GLN A 16 0.70 -39.48 -11.61
C GLN A 16 1.70 -39.02 -12.67
N ASN A 17 2.39 -37.92 -12.41
CA ASN A 17 3.33 -37.29 -13.36
C ASN A 17 4.80 -37.50 -12.98
N SER A 18 5.07 -38.26 -11.91
CA SER A 18 6.41 -38.71 -11.52
C SER A 18 6.83 -39.93 -12.36
N GLN A 19 8.14 -40.17 -12.48
CA GLN A 19 8.67 -41.33 -13.20
C GLN A 19 8.13 -42.62 -12.58
N GLN A 20 7.32 -43.37 -13.33
CA GLN A 20 6.84 -44.69 -12.93
C GLN A 20 7.60 -45.77 -13.70
N GLN A 21 8.06 -46.80 -12.98
CA GLN A 21 8.54 -48.04 -13.59
C GLN A 21 7.35 -48.92 -13.96
N ASN A 22 7.27 -49.30 -15.22
CA ASN A 22 6.28 -50.23 -15.75
C ASN A 22 6.69 -51.68 -15.40
N GLU A 23 5.72 -52.61 -15.45
CA GLU A 23 5.94 -54.03 -15.15
C GLU A 23 6.95 -54.72 -16.08
N ASP A 24 7.20 -54.15 -17.26
CA ASP A 24 8.18 -54.58 -18.26
C ASP A 24 9.59 -53.97 -18.04
N GLY A 25 9.81 -53.25 -16.94
CA GLY A 25 11.09 -52.65 -16.57
C GLY A 25 11.41 -51.33 -17.27
N THR A 26 10.50 -50.83 -18.12
CA THR A 26 10.65 -49.53 -18.77
C THR A 26 10.24 -48.39 -17.83
N THR A 27 10.88 -47.23 -17.94
CA THR A 27 10.49 -46.02 -17.20
C THR A 27 9.68 -45.09 -18.08
N THR A 28 8.55 -44.62 -17.57
CA THR A 28 7.83 -43.50 -18.19
C THR A 28 8.64 -42.23 -18.00
N ALA A 29 8.92 -41.52 -19.11
CA ALA A 29 9.55 -40.22 -19.02
C ALA A 29 8.57 -39.23 -18.34
N PRO A 30 9.05 -38.36 -17.44
CA PRO A 30 8.20 -37.34 -16.86
C PRO A 30 7.69 -36.40 -17.97
N PRO A 31 6.49 -35.82 -17.80
CA PRO A 31 5.95 -34.89 -18.79
C PRO A 31 6.87 -33.69 -18.97
N SER A 32 6.89 -33.15 -20.18
CA SER A 32 7.57 -31.89 -20.44
C SER A 32 6.94 -30.76 -19.63
N ALA A 33 7.69 -29.67 -19.40
CA ALA A 33 7.17 -28.50 -18.67
C ALA A 33 5.87 -27.95 -19.28
N SER A 34 5.72 -28.03 -20.60
CA SER A 34 4.49 -27.62 -21.30
C SER A 34 3.29 -28.53 -21.02
N GLU A 35 3.51 -29.82 -20.83
CA GLU A 35 2.43 -30.79 -20.55
C GLU A 35 2.03 -30.72 -19.08
N ALA A 36 3.00 -30.52 -18.19
CA ALA A 36 2.76 -30.28 -16.78
C ALA A 36 1.91 -29.01 -16.56
N ALA A 37 2.26 -27.91 -17.25
CA ALA A 37 1.54 -26.64 -17.16
C ALA A 37 0.07 -26.71 -17.63
N ARG A 38 -0.29 -27.68 -18.49
CA ARG A 38 -1.67 -27.86 -18.97
C ARG A 38 -2.55 -28.67 -18.03
N THR A 39 -1.96 -29.40 -17.08
CA THR A 39 -2.68 -30.34 -16.22
C THR A 39 -2.80 -29.86 -14.77
N LEU A 40 -2.02 -28.84 -14.39
CA LEU A 40 -2.16 -28.14 -13.11
C LEU A 40 -3.29 -27.11 -13.17
N THR A 41 -4.19 -27.12 -12.17
CA THR A 41 -5.20 -26.06 -12.04
C THR A 41 -4.60 -24.81 -11.39
N PRO A 42 -5.21 -23.62 -11.57
CA PRO A 42 -4.77 -22.39 -10.90
C PRO A 42 -4.63 -22.54 -9.38
N ASP A 43 -5.56 -23.22 -8.72
CA ASP A 43 -5.51 -23.47 -7.27
C ASP A 43 -4.34 -24.38 -6.86
N MET A 44 -4.01 -25.38 -7.69
CA MET A 44 -2.86 -26.26 -7.46
C MET A 44 -1.55 -25.49 -7.66
N ILE A 45 -1.48 -24.61 -8.67
CA ILE A 45 -0.32 -23.75 -8.87
C ILE A 45 -0.17 -22.78 -7.69
N ASN A 46 -1.26 -22.16 -7.23
CA ASN A 46 -1.23 -21.26 -6.07
C ASN A 46 -0.79 -22.00 -4.80
N ALA A 47 -1.32 -23.20 -4.54
CA ALA A 47 -0.91 -24.01 -3.39
C ALA A 47 0.55 -24.49 -3.49
N LEU A 48 1.09 -24.70 -4.69
CA LEU A 48 2.50 -24.97 -4.92
C LEU A 48 3.37 -23.71 -4.72
N MET A 49 2.87 -22.55 -5.12
CA MET A 49 3.57 -21.26 -5.08
C MET A 49 3.41 -20.52 -3.75
N GLY A 50 2.60 -21.02 -2.82
CA GLY A 50 2.41 -20.46 -1.47
C GLY A 50 1.28 -19.44 -1.33
N GLY A 51 0.35 -19.36 -2.29
CA GLY A 51 -0.74 -18.39 -2.32
C GLY A 51 -0.45 -17.16 -3.20
N PRO A 52 -1.32 -16.14 -3.17
CA PRO A 52 -1.06 -14.87 -3.87
C PRO A 52 0.19 -14.21 -3.32
N SER A 53 0.96 -13.55 -4.19
CA SER A 53 2.09 -12.73 -3.74
C SER A 53 1.62 -11.47 -3.03
N ASP A 54 2.49 -10.83 -2.24
CA ASP A 54 2.21 -9.52 -1.65
C ASP A 54 1.79 -8.49 -2.71
N ALA A 55 2.43 -8.52 -3.89
CA ALA A 55 2.05 -7.66 -5.01
C ALA A 55 0.62 -7.94 -5.51
N ASP A 56 0.18 -9.20 -5.52
CA ASP A 56 -1.19 -9.57 -5.88
C ASP A 56 -2.19 -9.10 -4.83
N LEU A 57 -1.86 -9.26 -3.55
CA LEU A 57 -2.67 -8.76 -2.44
C LEU A 57 -2.78 -7.23 -2.44
N MET A 58 -1.69 -6.52 -2.72
CA MET A 58 -1.67 -5.06 -2.85
C MET A 58 -2.58 -4.56 -3.98
N LYS A 59 -2.53 -5.21 -5.15
CA LYS A 59 -3.42 -4.89 -6.28
C LYS A 59 -4.89 -5.18 -5.92
N ALA A 60 -5.16 -6.36 -5.36
CA ALA A 60 -6.50 -6.76 -4.97
C ALA A 60 -7.11 -5.79 -3.94
N ALA A 61 -6.33 -5.35 -2.94
CA ALA A 61 -6.77 -4.34 -2.00
C ALA A 61 -7.14 -3.03 -2.72
N MET A 62 -6.29 -2.54 -3.63
CA MET A 62 -6.57 -1.31 -4.37
C MET A 62 -7.82 -1.43 -5.27
N GLU A 63 -8.07 -2.60 -5.85
CA GLU A 63 -9.29 -2.88 -6.61
C GLU A 63 -10.55 -2.77 -5.72
N VAL A 64 -10.53 -3.36 -4.52
CA VAL A 64 -11.63 -3.25 -3.55
C VAL A 64 -11.88 -1.79 -3.15
N LEU A 65 -10.81 -1.00 -2.94
CA LEU A 65 -10.94 0.41 -2.54
C LEU A 65 -11.65 1.29 -3.59
N HIS A 66 -11.49 0.97 -4.87
CA HIS A 66 -12.11 1.69 -5.99
C HIS A 66 -13.38 1.03 -6.54
N SER A 67 -13.78 -0.11 -5.99
CA SER A 67 -15.01 -0.82 -6.39
C SER A 67 -16.27 -0.14 -5.81
N ASP A 68 -17.29 0.04 -6.64
CA ASP A 68 -18.61 0.52 -6.20
C ASP A 68 -19.45 -0.62 -5.56
N GLU A 69 -19.07 -1.87 -5.79
CA GLU A 69 -19.74 -3.07 -5.26
C GLU A 69 -19.29 -3.42 -3.84
N SER A 70 -18.21 -2.82 -3.36
CA SER A 70 -17.67 -3.07 -2.02
C SER A 70 -18.21 -2.04 -1.03
N ASP A 71 -18.80 -2.53 0.05
CA ASP A 71 -19.22 -1.67 1.16
C ASP A 71 -18.03 -1.07 1.92
N LEU A 72 -18.34 -0.11 2.79
CA LEU A 72 -17.30 0.60 3.55
C LEU A 72 -16.51 -0.33 4.46
N GLU A 73 -17.16 -1.33 5.09
CA GLU A 73 -16.50 -2.27 6.00
C GLU A 73 -15.42 -3.08 5.27
N ASN A 74 -15.75 -3.63 4.10
CA ASN A 74 -14.79 -4.35 3.26
C ASN A 74 -13.67 -3.44 2.75
N LYS A 75 -13.97 -2.17 2.46
CA LYS A 75 -12.92 -1.17 2.12
C LYS A 75 -11.99 -0.89 3.29
N MET A 76 -12.49 -0.84 4.52
CA MET A 76 -11.64 -0.64 5.71
C MET A 76 -10.72 -1.85 5.94
N ILE A 77 -11.25 -3.06 5.79
CA ILE A 77 -10.44 -4.30 5.83
C ILE A 77 -9.37 -4.29 4.73
N ALA A 78 -9.73 -3.90 3.51
CA ALA A 78 -8.77 -3.79 2.41
C ALA A 78 -7.67 -2.77 2.71
N PHE A 79 -8.00 -1.63 3.30
CA PHE A 79 -7.01 -0.65 3.74
C PHE A 79 -6.11 -1.18 4.86
N ASP A 80 -6.66 -1.82 5.89
CA ASP A 80 -5.84 -2.40 6.98
C ASP A 80 -4.86 -3.44 6.43
N ASN A 81 -5.30 -4.32 5.53
CA ASN A 81 -4.43 -5.30 4.87
C ASN A 81 -3.38 -4.64 3.99
N PHE A 82 -3.76 -3.63 3.20
CA PHE A 82 -2.83 -2.88 2.36
C PHE A 82 -1.77 -2.16 3.19
N GLU A 83 -2.17 -1.54 4.30
CA GLU A 83 -1.28 -0.81 5.20
C GLU A 83 -0.24 -1.73 5.85
N GLN A 84 -0.65 -2.92 6.32
CA GLN A 84 0.28 -3.93 6.86
C GLN A 84 1.32 -4.38 5.83
N LEU A 85 0.91 -4.59 4.57
CA LEU A 85 1.84 -5.02 3.52
C LEU A 85 2.91 -3.96 3.25
N ILE A 86 2.53 -2.67 3.25
CA ILE A 86 3.43 -1.56 2.92
C ILE A 86 4.24 -1.03 4.12
N GLU A 87 4.06 -1.59 5.32
CA GLU A 87 5.02 -1.42 6.41
C GLU A 87 6.42 -1.93 6.02
N GLY A 88 6.46 -2.96 5.16
CA GLY A 88 7.69 -3.45 4.54
C GLY A 88 8.18 -2.52 3.42
N ILE A 89 9.40 -2.00 3.54
CA ILE A 89 9.99 -1.06 2.58
C ILE A 89 10.02 -1.63 1.14
N ASP A 90 10.21 -2.93 0.96
CA ASP A 90 10.20 -3.56 -0.37
C ASP A 90 8.82 -3.47 -1.02
N ASN A 91 7.76 -3.76 -0.27
CA ASN A 91 6.39 -3.61 -0.74
C ASN A 91 6.02 -2.13 -0.94
N ALA A 92 6.44 -1.24 -0.05
CA ALA A 92 6.26 0.19 -0.23
C ALA A 92 6.88 0.68 -1.55
N ASN A 93 8.07 0.18 -1.89
CA ASN A 93 8.74 0.50 -3.16
C ASN A 93 8.03 -0.12 -4.38
N ASN A 94 7.26 -1.19 -4.21
CA ASN A 94 6.46 -1.80 -5.27
C ASN A 94 5.22 -0.97 -5.65
N LEU A 95 4.81 0.04 -4.88
CA LEU A 95 3.69 0.91 -5.27
C LEU A 95 3.92 1.58 -6.63
N GLU A 96 5.16 1.93 -6.95
CA GLU A 96 5.55 2.55 -8.23
C GLU A 96 5.37 1.58 -9.42
N PRO A 97 6.10 0.44 -9.50
CA PRO A 97 5.97 -0.47 -10.63
C PRO A 97 4.59 -1.12 -10.73
N LEU A 98 3.83 -1.22 -9.63
CA LEU A 98 2.44 -1.71 -9.65
C LEU A 98 1.42 -0.62 -10.01
N GLY A 99 1.83 0.64 -10.14
CA GLY A 99 0.92 1.75 -10.50
C GLY A 99 -0.08 2.11 -9.39
N LEU A 100 0.23 1.84 -8.13
CA LEU A 100 -0.68 1.95 -6.99
C LEU A 100 -0.64 3.32 -6.29
N TRP A 101 0.39 4.14 -6.55
CA TRP A 101 0.46 5.48 -5.96
C TRP A 101 -0.68 6.40 -6.40
N SER A 102 -0.94 6.52 -7.70
CA SER A 102 -2.00 7.38 -8.24
C SER A 102 -3.39 7.05 -7.69
N PRO A 103 -3.85 5.78 -7.70
CA PRO A 103 -5.14 5.43 -7.11
C PRO A 103 -5.17 5.65 -5.59
N LEU A 104 -4.06 5.45 -4.87
CA LEU A 104 -3.99 5.75 -3.43
C LEU A 104 -4.12 7.26 -3.13
N VAL A 105 -3.36 8.11 -3.85
CA VAL A 105 -3.40 9.57 -3.68
C VAL A 105 -4.76 10.14 -4.07
N LYS A 106 -5.46 9.54 -5.04
CA LYS A 106 -6.83 9.93 -5.41
C LYS A 106 -7.82 9.77 -4.24
N LEU A 107 -7.61 8.78 -3.36
CA LEU A 107 -8.51 8.54 -2.22
C LEU A 107 -8.43 9.62 -1.13
N LEU A 108 -7.42 10.52 -1.17
CA LEU A 108 -7.39 11.71 -0.31
C LEU A 108 -8.52 12.71 -0.62
N ASP A 109 -9.12 12.64 -1.81
CA ASP A 109 -10.23 13.50 -2.23
C ASP A 109 -11.60 12.80 -2.09
N HIS A 110 -11.65 11.61 -1.47
CA HIS A 110 -12.88 10.83 -1.33
C HIS A 110 -13.90 11.52 -0.42
N GLU A 111 -15.21 11.37 -0.67
CA GLU A 111 -16.27 12.03 0.13
C GLU A 111 -16.35 11.51 1.58
N ASN A 112 -16.15 10.21 1.76
CA ASN A 112 -16.11 9.56 3.07
C ASN A 112 -14.80 9.86 3.82
N ALA A 113 -14.90 10.29 5.07
CA ALA A 113 -13.76 10.67 5.90
C ALA A 113 -12.82 9.50 6.22
N ASP A 114 -13.35 8.30 6.46
CA ASP A 114 -12.50 7.14 6.77
C ASP A 114 -11.67 6.70 5.56
N MET A 115 -12.20 6.83 4.34
CA MET A 115 -11.43 6.61 3.11
C MET A 115 -10.23 7.58 3.01
N ARG A 116 -10.45 8.88 3.28
CA ARG A 116 -9.37 9.87 3.29
C ARG A 116 -8.36 9.60 4.41
N ARG A 117 -8.85 9.23 5.60
CA ARG A 117 -8.03 8.91 6.79
C ARG A 117 -7.08 7.77 6.50
N TYR A 118 -7.58 6.68 5.94
CA TYR A 118 -6.79 5.50 5.63
C TYR A 118 -5.86 5.71 4.44
N ALA A 119 -6.28 6.46 3.42
CA ALA A 119 -5.39 6.85 2.33
C ALA A 119 -4.18 7.65 2.85
N ALA A 120 -4.42 8.65 3.71
CA ALA A 120 -3.35 9.41 4.36
C ALA A 120 -2.46 8.51 5.24
N TRP A 121 -3.05 7.58 5.99
CA TRP A 121 -2.28 6.62 6.79
C TRP A 121 -1.35 5.79 5.92
N CYS A 122 -1.87 5.13 4.89
CA CYS A 122 -1.09 4.28 3.99
C CYS A 122 0.04 5.07 3.31
N ILE A 123 -0.22 6.30 2.85
CA ILE A 123 0.81 7.18 2.30
C ILE A 123 1.89 7.44 3.35
N GLY A 124 1.51 7.80 4.57
CA GLY A 124 2.43 8.06 5.66
C GLY A 124 3.30 6.85 6.05
N THR A 125 2.73 5.64 5.99
CA THR A 125 3.45 4.38 6.24
C THR A 125 4.45 4.12 5.12
N ALA A 126 4.04 4.20 3.85
CA ALA A 126 4.91 3.91 2.70
C ALA A 126 6.11 4.84 2.57
N VAL A 127 5.98 6.12 2.94
CA VAL A 127 7.04 7.13 2.81
C VAL A 127 7.97 7.21 4.03
N GLN A 128 7.59 6.63 5.16
CA GLN A 128 8.35 6.79 6.41
C GLN A 128 9.76 6.23 6.26
N ASN A 129 10.77 7.10 6.39
CA ASN A 129 12.19 6.77 6.20
C ASN A 129 12.49 6.08 4.84
N ASN A 130 11.74 6.45 3.79
CA ASN A 130 11.87 5.87 2.47
C ASN A 130 11.94 6.96 1.39
N GLU A 131 13.16 7.41 1.07
CA GLU A 131 13.40 8.50 0.10
C GLU A 131 12.79 8.22 -1.28
N LYS A 132 12.76 6.96 -1.74
CA LYS A 132 12.15 6.60 -3.03
C LYS A 132 10.65 6.87 -3.03
N ALA A 133 9.96 6.56 -1.94
CA ALA A 133 8.54 6.82 -1.78
C ALA A 133 8.27 8.31 -1.48
N GLN A 134 9.13 8.97 -0.72
CA GLN A 134 9.06 10.41 -0.48
C GLN A 134 9.17 11.23 -1.79
N ASP A 135 9.99 10.79 -2.74
CA ASP A 135 10.03 11.38 -4.09
C ASP A 135 8.68 11.27 -4.81
N LYS A 136 7.98 10.14 -4.66
CA LYS A 136 6.69 9.91 -5.34
C LYS A 136 5.56 10.80 -4.85
N VAL A 137 5.52 11.10 -3.56
CA VAL A 137 4.52 12.03 -3.03
C VAL A 137 4.74 13.47 -3.53
N ILE A 138 5.97 13.84 -3.90
CA ILE A 138 6.26 15.11 -4.58
C ILE A 138 5.78 15.05 -6.03
N VAL A 139 6.22 14.06 -6.79
CA VAL A 139 5.89 13.90 -8.23
C VAL A 139 4.38 13.87 -8.47
N LEU A 140 3.63 13.25 -7.56
CA LEU A 140 2.17 13.12 -7.66
C LEU A 140 1.40 14.27 -7.00
N ASN A 141 2.09 15.32 -6.56
CA ASN A 141 1.51 16.47 -5.92
C ASN A 141 0.62 16.10 -4.71
N ALA A 142 1.07 15.11 -3.91
CA ALA A 142 0.32 14.62 -2.76
C ALA A 142 0.51 15.52 -1.52
N ILE A 143 1.65 16.21 -1.39
CA ILE A 143 1.91 17.11 -0.26
C ILE A 143 0.84 18.21 -0.13
N PRO A 144 0.48 18.96 -1.19
CA PRO A 144 -0.56 19.99 -1.06
C PRO A 144 -1.94 19.41 -0.75
N LYS A 145 -2.25 18.21 -1.25
CA LYS A 145 -3.49 17.49 -0.89
C LYS A 145 -3.53 17.13 0.59
N LEU A 146 -2.42 16.61 1.11
CA LEU A 146 -2.31 16.29 2.53
C LEU A 146 -2.43 17.55 3.41
N VAL A 147 -1.83 18.68 3.00
CA VAL A 147 -1.99 19.96 3.69
C VAL A 147 -3.45 20.40 3.70
N LYS A 148 -4.15 20.32 2.56
CA LYS A 148 -5.59 20.59 2.47
C LYS A 148 -6.36 19.69 3.44
N VAL A 149 -6.17 18.37 3.41
CA VAL A 149 -6.83 17.44 4.34
C VAL A 149 -6.51 17.81 5.80
N ALA A 150 -5.25 18.12 6.13
CA ALA A 150 -4.83 18.48 7.48
C ALA A 150 -5.44 19.79 8.01
N THR A 151 -5.87 20.70 7.13
CA THR A 151 -6.33 22.05 7.50
C THR A 151 -7.82 22.27 7.28
N THR A 152 -8.47 21.49 6.40
CA THR A 152 -9.88 21.71 6.04
C THR A 152 -10.80 20.56 6.38
N ASP A 153 -10.29 19.36 6.68
CA ASP A 153 -11.15 18.20 6.95
C ASP A 153 -11.89 18.35 8.28
N SER A 154 -13.21 18.14 8.27
CA SER A 154 -14.04 18.25 9.47
C SER A 154 -13.72 17.13 10.49
N ASN A 155 -13.25 15.97 10.03
CA ASN A 155 -12.96 14.82 10.88
C ASN A 155 -11.56 14.92 11.52
N PRO A 156 -11.44 15.03 12.86
CA PRO A 156 -10.13 15.17 13.52
C PRO A 156 -9.18 13.98 13.34
N ALA A 157 -9.71 12.75 13.25
CA ALA A 157 -8.89 11.56 13.05
C ALA A 157 -8.26 11.54 11.64
N THR A 158 -9.00 12.04 10.64
CA THR A 158 -8.51 12.20 9.27
C THR A 158 -7.38 13.22 9.21
N ARG A 159 -7.56 14.39 9.84
CA ARG A 159 -6.49 15.41 9.94
C ARG A 159 -5.24 14.86 10.62
N LYS A 160 -5.40 14.12 11.71
CA LYS A 160 -4.26 13.52 12.44
C LYS A 160 -3.44 12.60 11.54
N LYS A 161 -4.09 11.77 10.70
CA LYS A 161 -3.40 10.90 9.74
C LYS A 161 -2.78 11.66 8.58
N ALA A 162 -3.40 12.76 8.12
CA ALA A 162 -2.77 13.66 7.15
C ALA A 162 -1.49 14.30 7.70
N VAL A 163 -1.49 14.80 8.94
CA VAL A 163 -0.27 15.35 9.56
C VAL A 163 0.79 14.27 9.78
N TYR A 164 0.39 13.05 10.14
CA TYR A 164 1.31 11.90 10.19
C TYR A 164 1.98 11.68 8.82
N ALA A 165 1.21 11.66 7.73
CA ALA A 165 1.75 11.49 6.38
C ALA A 165 2.70 12.62 5.97
N ILE A 166 2.34 13.88 6.27
CA ILE A 166 3.20 15.04 6.04
C ILE A 166 4.52 14.88 6.81
N SER A 167 4.44 14.58 8.10
CA SER A 167 5.61 14.36 8.95
C SER A 167 6.52 13.26 8.40
N SER A 168 5.97 12.11 8.01
CA SER A 168 6.74 11.03 7.38
C SER A 168 7.35 11.44 6.03
N SER A 169 6.68 12.30 5.27
CA SER A 169 7.14 12.75 3.95
C SER A 169 8.34 13.68 4.02
N VAL A 170 8.39 14.56 5.04
CA VAL A 170 9.37 15.67 5.08
C VAL A 170 10.58 15.42 5.98
N ARG A 171 10.48 14.54 6.99
CA ARG A 171 11.60 14.28 7.89
C ARG A 171 12.74 13.61 7.15
N ASN A 172 13.94 14.16 7.34
CA ASN A 172 15.18 13.77 6.67
C ASN A 172 15.14 13.87 5.13
N TYR A 173 14.15 14.57 4.56
CA TYR A 173 14.00 14.70 3.11
C TYR A 173 13.66 16.13 2.68
N GLN A 174 14.71 16.90 2.39
CA GLN A 174 14.62 18.33 2.07
C GLN A 174 13.72 18.67 0.88
N PRO A 175 13.68 17.89 -0.22
CA PRO A 175 12.76 18.19 -1.33
C PRO A 175 11.31 18.27 -0.88
N ALA A 176 10.84 17.31 -0.07
CA ALA A 176 9.46 17.33 0.44
C ALA A 176 9.23 18.45 1.46
N MET A 177 10.25 18.78 2.27
CA MET A 177 10.15 19.94 3.18
C MET A 177 9.94 21.24 2.41
N ASN A 178 10.67 21.46 1.30
CA ASN A 178 10.52 22.64 0.47
C ASN A 178 9.12 22.72 -0.18
N GLU A 179 8.59 21.58 -0.62
CA GLU A 179 7.22 21.50 -1.14
C GLU A 179 6.20 21.81 -0.06
N LEU A 180 6.40 21.30 1.17
CA LEU A 180 5.53 21.61 2.30
C LEU A 180 5.53 23.11 2.58
N THR A 181 6.69 23.73 2.78
CA THR A 181 6.76 25.16 3.13
C THR A 181 6.15 26.07 2.06
N SER A 182 6.21 25.67 0.79
CA SER A 182 5.61 26.39 -0.34
C SER A 182 4.08 26.28 -0.40
N ASN A 183 3.49 25.29 0.27
CA ASN A 183 2.05 24.98 0.20
C ASN A 183 1.33 25.15 1.54
N LEU A 184 2.01 25.58 2.59
CA LEU A 184 1.39 25.90 3.88
C LEU A 184 0.46 27.13 3.75
N PRO A 185 -0.66 27.17 4.48
CA PRO A 185 -1.57 28.31 4.47
C PRO A 185 -0.95 29.53 5.16
N GLU A 186 -1.62 30.68 5.02
CA GLU A 186 -1.19 31.92 5.66
C GLU A 186 -1.06 31.77 7.19
N GLY A 187 -0.05 32.43 7.77
CA GLY A 187 0.25 32.37 9.18
C GLY A 187 1.19 31.23 9.59
N TYR A 188 1.62 30.37 8.67
CA TYR A 188 2.70 29.40 8.88
C TYR A 188 4.08 29.97 8.52
N PRO A 189 5.18 29.38 9.01
CA PRO A 189 6.53 29.81 8.61
C PRO A 189 6.73 29.68 7.11
N SER A 190 7.20 30.75 6.47
CA SER A 190 7.59 30.77 5.05
C SER A 190 9.09 30.54 4.83
N ASP A 191 9.87 30.56 5.91
CA ASP A 191 11.31 30.39 5.85
C ASP A 191 11.71 28.95 5.55
N LYS A 192 12.91 28.78 5.01
CA LYS A 192 13.46 27.45 4.74
C LYS A 192 13.67 26.71 6.06
N ILE A 193 13.01 25.56 6.20
CA ILE A 193 13.20 24.63 7.33
C ILE A 193 14.15 23.53 6.89
N ASP A 194 15.15 23.22 7.72
CA ASP A 194 16.02 22.06 7.51
C ASP A 194 15.26 20.77 7.83
N ALA A 195 15.17 19.86 6.86
CA ALA A 195 14.46 18.59 7.02
C ALA A 195 15.09 17.64 8.06
N SER A 196 16.33 17.89 8.48
CA SER A 196 17.03 17.13 9.53
C SER A 196 16.88 17.74 10.93
N ASP A 197 16.37 18.97 11.03
CA ASP A 197 16.18 19.68 12.29
C ASP A 197 14.79 19.36 12.89
N MET A 198 14.75 18.35 13.75
CA MET A 198 13.50 17.94 14.41
C MET A 198 12.93 19.02 15.36
N ASP A 199 13.79 19.86 15.94
CA ASP A 199 13.37 20.96 16.83
C ASP A 199 12.62 22.05 16.05
N ALA A 200 12.91 22.21 14.75
CA ALA A 200 12.15 23.06 13.85
C ALA A 200 10.88 22.38 13.29
N ILE A 201 10.93 21.07 13.02
CA ILE A 201 9.83 20.32 12.41
C ILE A 201 8.69 20.06 13.40
N ASP A 202 9.01 19.68 14.64
CA ASP A 202 8.00 19.28 15.63
C ASP A 202 6.98 20.41 15.92
N PRO A 203 7.39 21.68 16.15
CA PRO A 203 6.45 22.79 16.32
C PRO A 203 5.58 23.03 15.08
N LEU A 204 6.10 22.83 13.88
CA LEU A 204 5.33 22.94 12.65
C LEU A 204 4.24 21.86 12.59
N MET A 205 4.60 20.60 12.91
CA MET A 205 3.65 19.49 12.95
C MET A 205 2.59 19.69 14.04
N ASP A 206 2.96 20.20 15.21
CA ASP A 206 2.02 20.52 16.28
C ASP A 206 1.07 21.64 15.90
N LYS A 207 1.57 22.68 15.21
CA LYS A 207 0.74 23.75 14.67
C LYS A 207 -0.23 23.23 13.60
N LEU A 208 0.17 22.28 12.76
CA LEU A 208 -0.75 21.61 11.82
C LEU A 208 -1.81 20.77 12.56
N ARG A 209 -1.44 20.02 13.61
CA ARG A 209 -2.41 19.25 14.42
C ARG A 209 -3.44 20.15 15.11
N ALA A 210 -3.00 21.32 15.56
CA ALA A 210 -3.83 22.32 16.23
C ALA A 210 -4.54 23.28 15.27
N HIS A 211 -4.47 23.07 13.94
CA HIS A 211 -5.07 23.99 12.98
C HIS A 211 -6.58 24.15 13.22
N PRO A 212 -7.08 25.39 13.36
CA PRO A 212 -8.50 25.63 13.57
C PRO A 212 -9.25 25.31 12.29
N VAL A 213 -10.24 24.42 12.38
CA VAL A 213 -11.14 24.14 11.25
C VAL A 213 -12.47 24.80 11.58
N SER A 214 -12.91 25.73 10.73
CA SER A 214 -14.26 26.28 10.84
C SER A 214 -15.27 25.14 10.75
N SER A 215 -16.06 24.96 11.81
CA SER A 215 -17.21 24.07 11.77
C SER A 215 -18.22 24.68 10.80
N ALA A 216 -18.39 24.05 9.65
CA ALA A 216 -19.49 24.35 8.73
C ALA A 216 -20.82 23.88 9.33
#